data_AF-K1TSF2-F1
#
_entry.id   AF-K1TSF2-F1
#
_cell.length_a   1.000
_cell.length_b   1.000
_cell.length_c   1.000
_cell.angle_alpha   90.00
_cell.angle_beta   90.00
_cell.angle_gamma   90.00
#
_symmetry.space_group_name_H-M   'P 1'
#
loop_
_entity.id
_entity.type
_entity.pdbx_description
1 polymer ?
#
loop_
_entity_poly.entity_id
_entity_poly.type
_entity_poly.pdbx_seq_one_letter_code
_entity_poly.pdbx_strand_id
1 'polypeptide(L)'
;FAAVIATGAVALLGYTTTMPQPTDPCTSAIFWMTLSLKFGLPLIGWVITLVAMRECPLTKEEMVNVQKRIAEKKAAAQSEFYKKQLQ
;
A
#
# COMPACT_ATOMS: atom_id res chain seq x y z
N PHE A 1 5.83 -12.38 5.65
CA PHE A 1 6.62 -11.17 5.35
C PHE A 1 7.28 -10.56 6.59
N ALA A 2 6.54 -10.23 7.65
CA ALA A 2 7.12 -9.65 8.87
C ALA A 2 8.26 -10.49 9.48
N ALA A 3 8.08 -11.81 9.55
CA ALA A 3 9.12 -12.71 10.06
C ALA A 3 10.42 -12.65 9.24
N VAL A 4 10.34 -12.56 7.91
CA VAL A 4 11.51 -12.46 7.01
C VAL A 4 12.24 -11.14 7.17
N ILE A 5 11.52 -10.05 7.38
CA ILE A 5 12.09 -8.72 7.61
C ILE A 5 12.79 -8.68 8.97
N ALA A 6 12.16 -9.25 10.00
CA ALA A 6 12.73 -9.34 11.34
C ALA A 6 13.99 -10.22 11.37
N THR A 7 13.94 -11.42 10.77
CA THR A 7 15.10 -12.32 10.71
C THR A 7 16.23 -11.76 9.85
N GLY A 8 15.90 -11.08 8.74
CA GLY A 8 16.89 -10.40 7.90
C GLY A 8 17.59 -9.25 8.62
N ALA A 9 16.85 -8.39 9.32
CA ALA A 9 17.43 -7.29 10.08
C ALA A 9 18.34 -7.77 11.22
N VAL A 10 17.94 -8.84 11.90
CA VAL A 10 18.73 -9.47 12.97
C VAL A 10 20.00 -10.14 12.39
N ALA A 11 19.89 -10.82 11.25
CA ALA A 11 21.05 -11.41 10.55
C ALA A 11 22.07 -10.35 10.11
N LEU A 12 21.63 -9.16 9.68
CA LEU A 12 22.51 -8.04 9.31
C LEU A 12 23.31 -7.48 10.49
N LEU A 13 22.84 -7.67 11.73
CA LEU A 13 23.59 -7.32 12.94
C LEU A 13 24.58 -8.40 13.40
N GLY A 14 24.73 -9.50 12.64
CA GLY A 14 25.63 -10.61 12.97
C GLY A 14 24.97 -11.75 13.76
N TYR A 15 23.68 -11.66 14.05
CA TYR A 15 22.90 -12.73 14.68
C TYR A 15 22.43 -13.72 13.61
N THR A 16 23.34 -14.59 13.18
CA THR A 16 23.10 -15.57 12.10
C THR A 16 22.58 -16.92 12.61
N THR A 17 22.79 -17.24 13.89
CA THR A 17 22.43 -18.55 14.49
C THR A 17 21.49 -18.44 15.70
N THR A 18 21.44 -17.29 16.38
CA THR A 18 20.59 -17.07 17.56
C THR A 18 19.82 -15.76 17.42
N MET A 19 18.56 -15.73 17.86
CA MET A 19 17.83 -14.47 17.97
C MET A 19 18.25 -13.72 19.24
N PRO A 20 18.28 -12.38 19.24
CA PRO A 20 18.57 -11.60 20.43
C PRO A 20 17.52 -11.89 21.51
N GLN A 21 18.01 -12.29 22.69
CA GLN A 21 17.18 -12.67 23.83
C GLN A 21 16.92 -11.47 24.75
N PRO A 22 15.85 -11.49 25.56
CA PRO A 22 15.50 -10.38 26.46
C PRO A 22 16.59 -10.05 27.50
N THR A 23 17.46 -11.01 27.80
CA THR A 23 18.58 -10.90 28.76
C THR A 23 19.89 -10.45 28.12
N ASP A 24 19.95 -10.32 26.78
CA ASP A 24 21.17 -9.88 26.10
C ASP A 24 21.41 -8.37 26.33
N PRO A 25 22.68 -7.94 26.44
CA PRO A 25 23.01 -6.53 26.65
C PRO A 25 22.45 -5.67 25.51
N CYS A 26 21.74 -4.60 25.89
CA CYS A 26 21.13 -3.67 24.94
C CYS A 26 22.21 -2.85 24.22
N THR A 27 22.75 -3.43 23.15
CA THR A 27 23.79 -2.82 22.33
C THR A 27 23.14 -1.72 21.46
N SER A 28 23.87 -0.64 21.20
CA SER A 28 23.40 0.48 20.37
C SER A 28 22.87 0.04 19.00
N ALA A 29 23.46 -0.99 18.40
CA ALA A 29 23.00 -1.58 17.15
C ALA A 29 21.59 -2.18 17.23
N ILE A 30 21.27 -2.93 18.30
CA ILE A 30 19.95 -3.54 18.53
C ILE A 30 18.90 -2.46 18.79
N PHE A 31 19.28 -1.40 19.52
CA PHE A 31 18.42 -0.26 19.77
C PHE A 31 17.99 0.44 18.46
N TRP A 32 18.94 0.78 17.58
CA TRP A 32 18.62 1.44 16.31
C TRP A 32 17.88 0.52 15.32
N MET A 33 18.18 -0.79 15.32
CA MET A 33 17.44 -1.76 14.53
C MET A 33 15.98 -1.87 14.97
N THR A 34 15.73 -2.03 16.26
CA THR A 34 14.35 -2.13 16.78
C THR A 34 13.59 -0.82 16.58
N LEU A 35 14.23 0.33 16.76
CA LEU A 35 13.63 1.65 16.53
C LEU A 35 13.25 1.85 15.05
N SER A 36 14.15 1.51 14.12
CA SER A 36 13.90 1.62 12.68
C SER A 36 12.83 0.63 12.20
N LEU A 37 12.78 -0.59 12.73
CA LEU A 37 11.71 -1.53 12.42
C LEU A 37 10.37 -1.07 12.98
N LYS A 38 10.34 -0.53 14.20
CA LYS A 38 9.10 -0.14 14.88
C LYS A 38 8.52 1.16 14.34
N PHE A 39 9.34 2.15 14.06
CA PHE A 39 8.90 3.49 13.64
C PHE A 39 9.28 3.81 12.21
N GLY A 40 10.47 3.40 11.75
CA GLY A 40 10.92 3.65 10.38
C GLY A 40 10.05 2.96 9.34
N LEU A 41 9.75 1.66 9.53
CA LEU A 41 8.93 0.91 8.57
C LEU A 41 7.50 1.49 8.42
N PRO A 42 6.77 1.80 9.52
CA PRO A 42 5.47 2.50 9.39
C PRO A 42 5.57 3.90 8.80
N LEU A 43 6.60 4.69 9.14
CA LEU A 43 6.78 6.03 8.59
C LEU A 43 7.02 6.00 7.08
N ILE A 44 7.84 5.07 6.59
CA ILE A 44 8.08 4.88 5.16
C ILE A 44 6.77 4.46 4.47
N GLY A 45 6.02 3.51 5.04
CA GLY A 45 4.71 3.11 4.50
C GLY A 45 3.73 4.27 4.42
N TRP A 46 3.71 5.15 5.43
CA TRP A 46 2.87 6.35 5.43
C TRP A 46 3.30 7.34 4.34
N VAL A 47 4.60 7.60 4.18
CA VAL A 47 5.11 8.47 3.10
C VAL A 47 4.76 7.92 1.71
N ILE A 48 4.92 6.60 1.50
CA ILE A 48 4.52 5.95 0.24
C ILE A 48 3.01 6.15 -0.01
N THR A 49 2.19 6.05 1.02
CA THR A 49 0.74 6.27 0.92
C THR A 49 0.41 7.71 0.52
N LEU A 50 1.09 8.70 1.11
CA LEU A 50 0.95 10.11 0.72
C LEU A 50 1.37 10.35 -0.73
N VAL A 51 2.49 9.76 -1.17
CA VAL A 51 2.97 9.88 -2.55
C VAL A 51 2.00 9.22 -3.53
N ALA A 52 1.45 8.05 -3.19
CA ALA A 52 0.44 7.38 -4.01
C ALA A 52 -0.85 8.22 -4.14
N MET A 53 -1.25 8.93 -3.08
CA MET A 53 -2.40 9.83 -3.12
C MET A 53 -2.16 11.10 -3.95
N ARG A 54 -0.90 11.50 -4.17
CA ARG A 54 -0.56 12.67 -5.00
C ARG A 54 -0.95 12.47 -6.47
N GLU A 55 -0.75 11.26 -6.97
CA GLU A 55 -1.04 10.89 -8.37
C GLU A 55 -2.41 10.22 -8.54
N CYS A 56 -3.23 10.14 -7.47
CA CYS A 56 -4.57 9.60 -7.58
C CYS A 56 -5.46 10.67 -8.22
N PRO A 57 -5.90 10.50 -9.48
CA PRO A 57 -6.52 11.55 -10.26
C PRO A 57 -8.03 11.63 -9.94
N LEU A 58 -8.35 11.55 -8.66
CA LEU A 58 -9.72 11.61 -8.15
C LEU A 58 -10.12 13.07 -7.89
N THR A 59 -9.75 13.96 -8.80
CA THR A 59 -10.27 15.32 -8.81
C THR A 59 -11.75 15.26 -9.18
N LYS A 60 -12.56 16.15 -8.60
CA LYS A 60 -14.02 16.16 -8.81
C LYS A 60 -14.42 16.20 -10.29
N GLU A 61 -13.59 16.82 -11.11
CA GLU A 61 -13.77 16.92 -12.56
C GLU A 61 -13.74 15.55 -13.24
N GLU A 62 -12.82 14.67 -12.85
CA GLU A 62 -12.71 13.33 -13.43
C GLU A 62 -13.87 12.42 -12.98
N MET A 63 -14.34 12.56 -11.73
CA MET A 63 -15.55 11.87 -11.28
C MET A 63 -16.80 12.26 -12.07
N VAL A 64 -16.99 13.54 -12.38
CA VAL A 64 -18.12 14.01 -13.19
C VAL A 64 -18.01 13.50 -14.62
N ASN A 65 -16.80 13.46 -15.18
CA ASN A 65 -16.56 12.93 -16.52
C ASN A 65 -16.78 11.41 -16.59
N VAL A 66 -16.38 10.66 -15.56
CA VAL A 66 -16.67 9.22 -15.43
C VAL A 66 -18.19 8.98 -15.34
N GLN A 67 -18.93 9.77 -14.57
CA GLN A 67 -20.39 9.67 -14.49
C GLN A 67 -21.07 9.94 -15.84
N LYS A 68 -20.62 10.96 -16.59
CA LYS A 68 -21.09 11.22 -17.96
C LYS A 68 -20.84 10.03 -18.89
N ARG A 69 -19.63 9.48 -18.88
CA ARG A 69 -19.28 8.30 -19.71
C ARG A 69 -20.09 7.06 -19.34
N ILE A 70 -20.40 6.85 -18.06
CA ILE A 70 -21.25 5.75 -17.61
C ILE A 70 -22.70 5.96 -18.07
N ALA A 71 -23.24 7.18 -17.95
CA ALA A 71 -24.59 7.52 -18.38
C ALA A 71 -24.77 7.33 -19.90
N GLU A 72 -23.80 7.79 -20.70
CA GLU A 72 -23.80 7.61 -22.15
C GLU A 72 -23.75 6.13 -22.55
N LYS A 73 -22.87 5.33 -21.92
CA LYS A 73 -22.80 3.89 -22.19
C LYS A 73 -24.09 3.16 -21.81
N LYS A 74 -24.74 3.56 -20.71
CA LYS A 74 -26.02 2.98 -20.28
C LYS A 74 -27.15 3.35 -21.24
N ALA A 75 -27.19 4.59 -21.73
CA ALA A 75 -28.17 5.05 -22.71
C ALA A 75 -27.98 4.34 -24.07
N ALA A 76 -26.74 4.21 -24.54
CA ALA A 76 -26.42 3.47 -25.76
C ALA A 76 -26.86 2.00 -25.65
N ALA A 77 -26.53 1.32 -24.54
CA ALA A 77 -26.96 -0.05 -24.29
C ALA A 77 -28.49 -0.21 -24.20
N GLN A 78 -29.20 0.75 -23.62
CA GLN A 78 -30.68 0.76 -23.63
C GLN A 78 -31.24 0.96 -25.03
N SER A 79 -30.66 1.85 -25.84
CA SER A 79 -31.12 2.08 -27.22
C SER A 79 -30.90 0.85 -28.12
N GLU A 80 -29.78 0.15 -27.94
CA GLU A 80 -29.47 -1.12 -28.59
C GLU A 80 -30.43 -2.23 -28.14
N PHE A 81 -30.71 -2.33 -26.85
CA PHE A 81 -31.69 -3.27 -26.30
C PHE A 81 -33.09 -3.01 -26.85
N TYR A 82 -33.52 -1.75 -26.91
CA TYR A 82 -34.83 -1.38 -27.43
C TYR A 82 -34.97 -1.67 -28.93
N LYS A 83 -33.91 -1.43 -29.72
CA LYS A 83 -33.86 -1.81 -31.14
C LYS A 83 -33.95 -3.32 -31.35
N LYS A 84 -33.33 -4.13 -30.48
CA LYS A 84 -33.41 -5.60 -30.53
C LYS A 84 -34.75 -6.16 -30.08
N GLN A 85 -35.51 -5.45 -29.25
CA GLN A 85 -36.87 -5.84 -28.83
C GLN A 85 -37.94 -5.45 -29.86
N LEU A 86 -37.63 -4.53 -30.78
CA LEU A 86 -38.53 -4.05 -31.84
C LEU A 86 -38.31 -4.73 -33.20
N GLN A 87 -37.30 -5.61 -33.32
CA GLN A 87 -37.12 -6.55 -34.44
C GLN A 87 -37.67 -7.92 -34.07
#